data_AF-A0AAV5YMU5-F1
#
_entry.id   AF-A0AAV5YMU5-F1
#
_cell.length_a   1.000
_cell.length_b   1.000
_cell.length_c   1.000
_cell.angle_alpha   90.00
_cell.angle_beta   90.00
_cell.angle_gamma   90.00
#
_symmetry.space_group_name_H-M   'P 1'
#
loop_
_entity.id
_entity.type
_entity.pdbx_description
1 polymer ?
#
loop_
_entity_poly.entity_id
_entity_poly.type
_entity_poly.pdbx_seq_one_letter_code
_entity_poly.pdbx_strand_id
1 'polypeptide(L)'
;MTSDDVRLIERIQQATRGARVLLCTLARRGKALEQHQPERAAFLLAALRPHPLYKAGRLAFDMLEIEDLMLDGLAVDPLTDVQLTRMLSAVAGRGHDLADVFLRLGSNGHDGAPDAARPAFGPSPGDGPAPTDVLPRLRFGPDPEDAMNGSPSRDGDGGRAGPELTSSDYLYDLVVLGFLDALGRSLPV
;
A
#
# COMPACT_ATOMS: atom_id res chain seq x y z
N MET A 1 0.68 -6.99 28.75
CA MET A 1 0.11 -6.43 27.50
C MET A 1 -1.29 -5.95 27.79
N THR A 2 -1.57 -4.70 27.47
CA THR A 2 -2.92 -4.11 27.65
C THR A 2 -3.85 -4.54 26.50
N SER A 3 -5.17 -4.38 26.67
CA SER A 3 -6.14 -4.70 25.60
C SER A 3 -5.94 -3.83 24.35
N ASP A 4 -5.41 -2.61 24.53
CA ASP A 4 -5.13 -1.69 23.43
C ASP A 4 -3.91 -2.13 22.62
N ASP A 5 -2.87 -2.65 23.28
CA ASP A 5 -1.69 -3.22 22.60
C ASP A 5 -2.08 -4.40 21.71
N VAL A 6 -2.98 -5.27 22.18
CA VAL A 6 -3.47 -6.41 21.40
C VAL A 6 -4.18 -5.94 20.13
N ARG A 7 -5.10 -4.96 20.25
CA ARG A 7 -5.81 -4.40 19.09
C ARG A 7 -4.87 -3.72 18.10
N LEU A 8 -3.83 -3.04 18.61
CA LEU A 8 -2.84 -2.41 17.75
C LEU A 8 -2.04 -3.46 16.96
N ILE A 9 -1.59 -4.53 17.63
CA ILE A 9 -0.86 -5.63 16.99
C ILE A 9 -1.73 -6.31 15.91
N GLU A 10 -3.00 -6.58 16.21
CA GLU A 10 -3.94 -7.17 15.23
C GLU A 10 -4.09 -6.28 13.99
N ARG A 11 -4.16 -4.95 14.16
CA ARG A 11 -4.23 -4.01 13.05
C ARG A 11 -2.96 -3.99 12.22
N ILE A 12 -1.79 -4.03 12.87
CA ILE A 12 -0.50 -4.12 12.16
C ILE A 12 -0.47 -5.40 11.34
N GLN A 13 -0.79 -6.55 11.93
CA GLN A 13 -0.82 -7.83 11.22
C GLN A 13 -1.81 -7.81 10.05
N GLN A 14 -2.98 -7.21 10.23
CA GLN A 14 -3.97 -7.07 9.17
C GLN A 14 -3.46 -6.17 8.03
N ALA A 15 -2.81 -5.06 8.35
CA ALA A 15 -2.19 -4.19 7.35
C ALA A 15 -1.07 -4.92 6.59
N THR A 16 -0.21 -5.66 7.30
CA THR A 16 0.86 -6.48 6.69
C THR A 16 0.29 -7.52 5.72
N ARG A 17 -0.76 -8.25 6.11
CA ARG A 17 -1.44 -9.20 5.21
C ARG A 17 -2.04 -8.50 3.98
N GLY A 18 -2.71 -7.38 4.18
CA GLY A 18 -3.29 -6.59 3.08
C GLY A 18 -2.23 -6.06 2.11
N ALA A 19 -1.11 -5.56 2.63
CA ALA A 19 0.03 -5.12 1.83
C ALA A 19 0.61 -6.28 1.01
N ARG A 20 0.81 -7.46 1.63
CA ARG A 20 1.29 -8.66 0.94
C ARG A 20 0.36 -9.08 -0.20
N VAL A 21 -0.96 -9.12 0.05
CA VAL A 21 -1.96 -9.44 -0.99
C VAL A 21 -1.86 -8.48 -2.18
N LEU A 22 -1.77 -7.18 -1.91
CA LEU A 22 -1.66 -6.15 -2.94
C LEU A 22 -0.37 -6.31 -3.75
N LEU A 23 0.77 -6.38 -3.07
CA LEU A 23 2.10 -6.48 -3.69
C LEU A 23 2.23 -7.75 -4.53
N CYS A 24 1.81 -8.91 -4.01
CA CYS A 24 1.83 -10.16 -4.76
C CYS A 24 0.89 -10.11 -5.99
N THR A 25 -0.28 -9.48 -5.86
CA THR A 25 -1.18 -9.30 -7.01
C THR A 25 -0.53 -8.43 -8.10
N LEU A 26 0.08 -7.31 -7.71
CA LEU A 26 0.79 -6.44 -8.64
C LEU A 26 1.97 -7.16 -9.29
N ALA A 27 2.81 -7.84 -8.52
CA ALA A 27 3.95 -8.58 -9.04
C ALA A 27 3.53 -9.67 -10.04
N ARG A 28 2.50 -10.46 -9.74
CA ARG A 28 1.97 -11.48 -10.68
C ARG A 28 1.47 -10.85 -11.97
N ARG A 29 0.83 -9.67 -11.88
CA ARG A 29 0.38 -8.92 -13.06
C ARG A 29 1.54 -8.35 -13.87
N GLY A 30 2.55 -7.83 -13.20
CA GLY A 30 3.79 -7.38 -13.86
C GLY A 30 4.53 -8.52 -14.54
N LYS A 31 4.61 -9.68 -13.90
CA LYS A 31 5.19 -10.90 -14.49
C LYS A 31 4.40 -11.37 -15.70
N ALA A 32 3.07 -11.31 -15.64
CA ALA A 32 2.23 -11.59 -16.79
C ALA A 32 2.46 -10.57 -17.93
N LEU A 33 2.69 -9.28 -17.62
CA LEU A 33 3.03 -8.28 -18.62
C LEU A 33 4.41 -8.56 -19.25
N GLU A 34 5.41 -8.88 -18.43
CA GLU A 34 6.75 -9.24 -18.90
C GLU A 34 6.74 -10.47 -19.82
N GLN A 35 5.96 -11.51 -19.47
CA GLN A 35 5.82 -12.73 -20.26
C GLN A 35 5.08 -12.50 -21.57
N HIS A 36 3.97 -11.74 -21.55
CA HIS A 36 3.13 -11.55 -22.74
C HIS A 36 3.59 -10.41 -23.65
N GLN A 37 4.24 -9.38 -23.10
CA GLN A 37 4.66 -8.17 -23.82
C GLN A 37 6.06 -7.71 -23.36
N PRO A 38 7.11 -8.53 -23.60
CA PRO A 38 8.45 -8.29 -23.06
C PRO A 38 9.05 -6.96 -23.53
N GLU A 39 8.84 -6.58 -24.79
CA GLU A 39 9.33 -5.31 -25.34
C GLU A 39 8.70 -4.10 -24.64
N ARG A 40 7.39 -4.16 -24.37
CA ARG A 40 6.67 -3.11 -23.64
C ARG A 40 7.16 -3.02 -22.20
N ALA A 41 7.34 -4.15 -21.52
CA ALA A 41 7.85 -4.18 -20.16
C ALA A 41 9.25 -3.54 -20.08
N ALA A 42 10.15 -3.94 -20.98
CA ALA A 42 11.51 -3.37 -21.07
C ALA A 42 11.49 -1.87 -21.34
N PHE A 43 10.63 -1.40 -22.26
CA PHE A 43 10.46 0.02 -22.56
C PHE A 43 9.99 0.82 -21.33
N LEU A 44 8.96 0.34 -20.62
CA LEU A 44 8.43 1.01 -19.43
C LEU A 44 9.49 1.11 -18.32
N LEU A 45 10.23 0.03 -18.05
CA LEU A 45 11.30 0.04 -17.06
C LEU A 45 12.44 0.97 -17.47
N ALA A 46 12.83 0.97 -18.75
CA ALA A 46 13.85 1.89 -19.26
C ALA A 46 13.45 3.35 -19.09
N ALA A 47 12.18 3.67 -19.35
CA ALA A 47 11.63 5.01 -19.14
C ALA A 47 11.63 5.41 -17.66
N LEU A 48 11.36 4.48 -16.73
CA LEU A 48 11.30 4.73 -15.30
C LEU A 48 12.67 4.85 -14.61
N ARG A 49 13.68 4.11 -15.05
CA ARG A 49 15.04 4.08 -14.46
C ARG A 49 15.64 5.45 -14.09
N PRO A 50 15.54 6.51 -14.91
CA PRO A 50 16.10 7.82 -14.53
C PRO A 50 15.31 8.52 -13.42
N HIS A 51 14.02 8.19 -13.20
CA HIS A 51 13.15 8.92 -12.29
C HIS A 51 13.55 8.72 -10.81
N PRO A 52 13.71 9.81 -10.03
CA PRO A 52 14.06 9.73 -8.61
C PRO A 52 13.07 8.90 -7.77
N LEU A 53 11.77 8.98 -8.07
CA LEU A 53 10.74 8.23 -7.34
C LEU A 53 10.88 6.71 -7.56
N TYR A 54 11.22 6.28 -8.77
CA TYR A 54 11.47 4.87 -9.05
C TYR A 54 12.70 4.36 -8.28
N LYS A 55 13.75 5.17 -8.16
CA LYS A 55 14.93 4.83 -7.35
C LYS A 55 14.64 4.83 -5.85
N ALA A 56 13.87 5.79 -5.37
CA ALA A 56 13.46 5.86 -3.97
C ALA A 56 12.58 4.68 -3.57
N GLY A 57 11.63 4.30 -4.44
CA GLY A 57 10.81 3.11 -4.25
C GLY A 57 11.67 1.84 -4.22
N ARG A 58 12.67 1.74 -5.10
CA ARG A 58 13.62 0.62 -5.12
C ARG A 58 14.41 0.53 -3.82
N LEU A 59 14.98 1.66 -3.38
CA LEU A 59 15.71 1.73 -2.11
C LEU A 59 14.82 1.33 -0.92
N ALA A 60 13.58 1.83 -0.87
CA ALA A 60 12.64 1.49 0.20
C ALA A 60 12.25 0.00 0.17
N PHE A 61 12.08 -0.57 -1.03
CA PHE A 61 11.78 -1.99 -1.22
C PHE A 61 12.91 -2.87 -0.68
N ASP A 62 14.15 -2.52 -1.00
CA ASP A 62 15.35 -3.23 -0.52
C ASP A 62 15.53 -3.04 1.01
N MET A 63 15.40 -1.80 1.53
CA MET A 63 15.60 -1.49 2.94
C MET A 63 14.58 -2.14 3.89
N LEU A 64 13.34 -2.32 3.41
CA LEU A 64 12.26 -2.90 4.21
C LEU A 64 12.12 -4.41 3.98
N GLU A 65 13.03 -5.02 3.21
CA GLU A 65 13.00 -6.46 2.88
C GLU A 65 11.60 -6.87 2.37
N ILE A 66 11.02 -6.04 1.48
CA ILE A 66 9.66 -6.26 0.99
C ILE A 66 9.58 -7.57 0.18
N GLU A 67 10.68 -8.00 -0.42
CA GLU A 67 10.79 -9.32 -1.04
C GLU A 67 10.47 -10.44 -0.05
N ASP A 68 11.07 -10.43 1.13
CA ASP A 68 10.84 -11.44 2.17
C ASP A 68 9.37 -11.39 2.62
N LEU A 69 8.81 -10.20 2.84
CA LEU A 69 7.38 -10.04 3.13
C LEU A 69 6.48 -10.68 2.05
N MET A 70 6.85 -10.58 0.78
CA MET A 70 6.06 -11.13 -0.33
C MET A 70 6.18 -12.65 -0.40
N LEU A 71 7.40 -13.18 -0.29
CA LEU A 71 7.70 -14.60 -0.41
C LEU A 71 7.31 -15.39 0.84
N ASP A 72 7.35 -14.77 2.02
CA ASP A 72 7.07 -15.43 3.30
C ASP A 72 5.58 -15.64 3.54
N GLY A 73 5.20 -16.89 3.78
CA GLY A 73 3.86 -17.27 4.26
C GLY A 73 3.01 -17.98 3.22
N LEU A 74 1.80 -18.37 3.61
CA LEU A 74 0.88 -19.16 2.78
C LEU A 74 0.53 -18.45 1.46
N ALA A 75 0.27 -19.23 0.42
CA ALA A 75 -0.16 -18.71 -0.88
C ALA A 75 -1.33 -17.74 -0.71
N VAL A 76 -1.23 -16.59 -1.37
CA VAL A 76 -2.23 -15.53 -1.29
C VAL A 76 -3.09 -15.53 -2.54
N ASP A 77 -4.41 -15.49 -2.35
CA ASP A 77 -5.36 -15.33 -3.44
C ASP A 77 -5.23 -13.92 -4.04
N PRO A 78 -5.08 -13.80 -5.38
CA PRO A 78 -4.92 -12.50 -6.02
C PRO A 78 -6.20 -11.67 -5.92
N LEU A 79 -6.06 -10.35 -5.84
CA LEU A 79 -7.20 -9.43 -5.89
C LEU A 79 -7.83 -9.44 -7.28
N THR A 80 -9.16 -9.35 -7.31
CA THR A 80 -9.90 -9.01 -8.54
C THR A 80 -9.57 -7.58 -9.00
N ASP A 81 -9.79 -7.28 -10.28
CA ASP A 81 -9.51 -5.94 -10.83
C ASP A 81 -10.27 -4.81 -10.10
N VAL A 82 -11.51 -5.07 -9.67
CA VAL A 82 -12.32 -4.11 -8.90
C VAL A 82 -11.72 -3.88 -7.51
N GLN A 83 -11.30 -4.95 -6.82
CA GLN A 83 -10.66 -4.85 -5.51
C GLN A 83 -9.31 -4.14 -5.60
N LEU A 84 -8.51 -4.47 -6.61
CA LEU A 84 -7.21 -3.84 -6.86
C LEU A 84 -7.38 -2.34 -7.11
N THR A 85 -8.31 -1.94 -7.99
CA THR A 85 -8.59 -0.53 -8.29
C THR A 85 -9.04 0.23 -7.03
N ARG A 86 -9.92 -0.37 -6.23
CA ARG A 86 -10.38 0.21 -4.96
C ARG A 86 -9.23 0.39 -3.97
N MET A 87 -8.35 -0.61 -3.85
CA MET A 87 -7.18 -0.53 -2.96
C MET A 87 -6.19 0.53 -3.43
N LEU A 88 -5.85 0.57 -4.73
CA LEU A 88 -4.95 1.58 -5.29
C LEU A 88 -5.51 3.00 -5.11
N SER A 89 -6.82 3.18 -5.31
CA SER A 89 -7.49 4.47 -5.10
C SER A 89 -7.42 4.90 -3.63
N ALA A 90 -7.62 3.95 -2.69
CA ALA A 90 -7.52 4.22 -1.26
C ALA A 90 -6.09 4.57 -0.82
N VAL A 91 -5.07 3.93 -1.41
CA VAL A 91 -3.66 4.24 -1.17
C VAL A 91 -3.29 5.61 -1.75
N ALA A 92 -3.71 5.90 -2.98
CA ALA A 92 -3.46 7.20 -3.62
C ALA A 92 -4.11 8.34 -2.83
N GLY A 93 -5.37 8.18 -2.42
CA GLY A 93 -6.09 9.17 -1.61
C GLY A 93 -5.37 9.51 -0.29
N ARG A 94 -4.84 8.50 0.42
CA ARG A 94 -4.09 8.73 1.67
C ARG A 94 -2.66 9.20 1.44
N GLY A 95 -2.05 8.83 0.32
CA GLY A 95 -0.75 9.35 -0.09
C GLY A 95 -0.80 10.86 -0.28
N HIS A 96 -1.91 11.38 -0.81
CA HIS A 96 -2.16 12.82 -0.87
C HIS A 96 -2.26 13.43 0.53
N ASP A 97 -2.96 12.81 1.48
CA ASP A 97 -3.06 13.30 2.85
C ASP A 97 -1.69 13.37 3.55
N LEU A 98 -0.86 12.33 3.39
CA LEU A 98 0.47 12.26 3.99
C LEU A 98 1.44 13.23 3.32
N ALA A 99 1.40 13.35 1.99
CA ALA A 99 2.19 14.35 1.26
C ALA A 99 1.77 15.77 1.66
N ASP A 100 0.48 16.05 1.86
CA ASP A 100 -0.02 17.34 2.34
C ASP A 100 0.47 17.62 3.77
N VAL A 101 0.47 16.63 4.66
CA VAL A 101 1.07 16.75 6.00
C VAL A 101 2.58 17.08 5.92
N PHE A 102 3.35 16.38 5.08
CA PHE A 102 4.77 16.66 4.90
C PHE A 102 5.04 18.04 4.27
N LEU A 103 4.22 18.45 3.31
CA LEU A 103 4.30 19.78 2.71
C LEU A 103 3.99 20.88 3.72
N ARG A 104 2.97 20.69 4.57
CA ARG A 104 2.65 21.63 5.67
C ARG A 104 3.75 21.67 6.73
N LEU A 105 4.29 20.52 7.11
CA LEU A 105 5.40 20.44 8.07
C LEU A 105 6.68 21.10 7.52
N GLY A 106 6.96 20.92 6.22
CA GLY A 106 8.08 21.59 5.54
C GLY A 106 7.86 23.10 5.36
N SER A 107 6.62 23.54 5.15
CA SER A 107 6.27 24.96 5.00
C SER A 107 6.36 25.73 6.32
N ASN A 108 6.14 25.07 7.46
CA ASN A 108 6.31 25.65 8.79
C ASN A 108 7.79 25.81 9.22
N GLY A 109 8.75 25.35 8.39
CA GLY A 109 10.18 25.44 8.66
C GLY A 109 10.88 26.66 8.04
N HIS A 110 10.18 27.54 7.32
CA HIS A 110 10.80 28.67 6.61
C HIS A 110 10.55 30.06 7.23
N ASP A 111 9.75 30.17 8.29
CA ASP A 111 9.57 31.43 9.04
C ASP A 111 10.44 31.46 10.31
N GLY A 112 11.76 31.40 10.10
CA GLY A 112 12.76 31.36 11.17
C GLY A 112 13.93 32.30 10.96
N ALA A 113 13.68 33.61 10.92
CA ALA A 113 14.68 34.60 11.32
C ALA A 113 14.26 35.22 12.68
N PRO A 114 15.21 35.45 13.61
CA PRO A 114 14.90 35.66 15.01
C PRO A 114 14.51 37.11 15.25
N ASP A 115 13.34 37.34 15.84
CA ASP A 115 13.11 38.59 16.57
C ASP A 115 12.47 38.34 17.92
N ALA A 116 12.98 39.08 18.88
CA ALA A 116 12.79 38.91 20.30
C ALA A 116 11.39 39.33 20.73
N ALA A 117 10.65 38.44 21.38
CA ALA A 117 9.63 38.82 22.35
C ALA A 117 9.35 37.66 23.33
N ARG A 118 10.05 37.66 24.47
CA ARG A 118 9.50 37.13 25.72
C ARG A 118 8.32 38.04 26.11
N PRO A 119 7.17 37.50 26.53
CA PRO A 119 6.94 37.18 27.96
C PRO A 119 6.07 35.90 28.10
N ALA A 120 5.74 35.30 29.23
CA ALA A 120 6.12 35.31 30.63
C ALA A 120 5.65 33.95 31.17
N PHE A 121 6.26 33.51 32.25
CA PHE A 121 5.95 32.24 32.91
C PHE A 121 4.62 32.32 33.70
N GLY A 122 3.67 31.43 33.39
CA GLY A 122 2.64 30.86 34.30
C GLY A 122 1.25 31.52 34.37
N PRO A 123 0.20 30.84 34.90
CA PRO A 123 0.02 29.40 35.15
C PRO A 123 -1.21 28.79 34.40
N SER A 124 -1.21 27.46 34.21
CA SER A 124 -2.41 26.66 33.86
C SER A 124 -3.33 26.57 35.09
N PRO A 125 -4.68 26.46 35.03
CA PRO A 125 -5.37 25.30 34.43
C PRO A 125 -6.77 25.56 33.82
N GLY A 126 -7.22 24.71 32.90
CA GLY A 126 -8.63 24.70 32.49
C GLY A 126 -8.95 23.83 31.28
N ASP A 127 -9.39 22.60 31.57
CA ASP A 127 -10.24 21.70 30.78
C ASP A 127 -10.38 21.93 29.27
N GLY A 128 -9.69 21.07 28.49
CA GLY A 128 -10.04 20.73 27.12
C GLY A 128 -9.68 19.27 26.86
N PRO A 129 -10.59 18.42 26.37
CA PRO A 129 -10.29 17.01 26.15
C PRO A 129 -9.19 16.84 25.10
N ALA A 130 -8.33 15.84 25.33
CA ALA A 130 -7.24 15.47 24.45
C ALA A 130 -7.72 15.25 23.00
N PRO A 131 -6.95 15.64 21.97
CA PRO A 131 -7.31 15.38 20.58
C PRO A 131 -6.97 13.91 20.25
N THR A 132 -7.79 12.98 20.73
CA THR A 132 -7.70 11.54 20.38
C THR A 132 -8.65 11.12 19.26
N ASP A 133 -9.30 12.04 18.57
CA ASP A 133 -10.46 11.73 17.72
C ASP A 133 -10.29 12.01 16.22
N VAL A 134 -9.16 11.63 15.62
CA VAL A 134 -9.05 11.64 14.14
C VAL A 134 -8.35 10.39 13.61
N LEU A 135 -8.95 9.21 13.78
CA LEU A 135 -8.71 8.09 12.87
C LEU A 135 -10.01 7.30 12.65
N PRO A 136 -10.63 7.39 11.45
CA PRO A 136 -11.79 6.58 11.11
C PRO A 136 -11.43 5.10 11.12
N ARG A 137 -12.23 4.30 11.85
CA ARG A 137 -12.12 2.84 11.93
C ARG A 137 -12.45 2.20 10.58
N LEU A 138 -11.45 1.62 9.93
CA LEU A 138 -11.66 0.75 8.78
C LEU A 138 -11.79 -0.69 9.27
N ARG A 139 -12.96 -1.30 9.05
CA ARG A 139 -13.16 -2.75 9.10
C ARG A 139 -12.82 -3.33 7.74
N PHE A 140 -11.94 -4.33 7.72
CA PHE A 140 -11.76 -5.20 6.56
C PHE A 140 -12.03 -6.65 7.02
N GLY A 141 -13.04 -7.27 6.43
CA GLY A 141 -13.41 -8.66 6.65
C GLY A 141 -14.86 -8.91 6.21
N PRO A 142 -15.17 -10.05 5.57
CA PRO A 142 -16.56 -10.48 5.38
C PRO A 142 -17.19 -10.82 6.74
N ASP A 143 -18.50 -10.61 6.88
CA ASP A 143 -19.22 -10.91 8.12
C ASP A 143 -19.07 -12.41 8.49
N PRO A 144 -18.90 -12.74 9.77
CA PRO A 144 -18.68 -14.12 10.22
C PRO A 144 -19.89 -15.06 10.03
N GLU A 145 -20.99 -14.58 9.44
CA GLU A 145 -22.20 -15.37 9.19
C GLU A 145 -22.21 -16.09 7.83
N ASP A 146 -21.33 -15.75 6.89
CA ASP A 146 -21.28 -16.39 5.56
C ASP A 146 -20.43 -17.69 5.50
N ALA A 147 -19.77 -18.07 6.60
CA ALA A 147 -18.88 -19.23 6.63
C ALA A 147 -19.57 -20.59 6.84
N MET A 148 -20.90 -20.64 6.99
CA MET A 148 -21.61 -21.84 7.50
C MET A 148 -22.69 -22.43 6.59
N ASN A 149 -22.91 -21.96 5.36
CA ASN A 149 -23.84 -22.62 4.44
C ASN A 149 -23.16 -23.03 3.12
N GLY A 150 -22.68 -24.27 3.10
CA GLY A 150 -22.22 -24.92 1.89
C GLY A 150 -23.37 -25.43 1.03
N SER A 151 -23.27 -25.20 -0.29
CA SER A 151 -23.56 -26.21 -1.32
C SER A 151 -22.88 -25.82 -2.63
N PRO A 152 -22.36 -26.80 -3.40
CA PRO A 152 -21.49 -26.55 -4.53
C PRO A 152 -22.31 -26.34 -5.80
N SER A 153 -22.41 -25.09 -6.24
CA SER A 153 -22.79 -24.80 -7.62
C SER A 153 -21.54 -24.85 -8.49
N ARG A 154 -21.47 -25.91 -9.29
CA ARG A 154 -20.67 -25.98 -10.52
C ARG A 154 -20.99 -24.77 -11.41
N ASP A 155 -19.97 -24.39 -12.16
CA ASP A 155 -19.92 -23.42 -13.27
C ASP A 155 -19.46 -22.00 -12.89
N GLY A 156 -18.24 -21.68 -13.31
CA GLY A 156 -17.74 -20.30 -13.33
C GLY A 156 -16.23 -20.18 -13.19
N ASP A 157 -15.52 -20.36 -14.31
CA ASP A 157 -14.20 -19.79 -14.61
C ASP A 157 -13.09 -20.02 -13.57
N GLY A 158 -12.26 -21.03 -13.82
CA GLY A 158 -11.06 -21.29 -13.04
C GLY A 158 -10.18 -20.05 -13.03
N GLY A 159 -10.20 -19.34 -11.90
CA GLY A 159 -9.33 -18.20 -11.62
C GLY A 159 -7.90 -18.62 -11.92
N ARG A 160 -7.39 -18.20 -13.09
CA ARG A 160 -6.05 -18.54 -13.55
C ARG A 160 -5.10 -18.12 -12.45
N ALA A 161 -4.54 -19.10 -11.75
CA ALA A 161 -3.40 -18.89 -10.88
C ALA A 161 -2.36 -18.17 -11.74
N GLY A 162 -2.13 -16.89 -11.44
CA GLY A 162 -1.17 -16.07 -12.18
C GLY A 162 0.22 -16.68 -12.11
N PRO A 163 1.17 -16.19 -12.92
CA PRO A 163 2.52 -16.73 -12.94
C PRO A 163 3.13 -16.73 -11.52
N GLU A 164 3.78 -17.83 -11.15
CA GLU A 164 4.41 -17.99 -9.84
C GLU A 164 5.53 -16.96 -9.67
N LEU A 165 5.70 -16.41 -8.47
CA LEU A 165 6.77 -15.46 -8.16
C LEU A 165 7.96 -16.24 -7.60
N THR A 166 9.16 -16.00 -8.12
CA THR A 166 10.37 -16.68 -7.68
C THR A 166 11.38 -15.66 -7.15
N SER A 167 12.26 -16.08 -6.22
CA SER A 167 13.33 -15.22 -5.68
C SER A 167 14.40 -14.83 -6.71
N SER A 168 14.36 -15.42 -7.90
CA SER A 168 15.19 -15.01 -9.04
C SER A 168 14.65 -13.77 -9.75
N ASP A 169 13.38 -13.44 -9.56
CA ASP A 169 12.75 -12.30 -10.19
C ASP A 169 13.05 -11.05 -9.37
N TYR A 170 13.36 -9.92 -10.02
CA TYR A 170 13.45 -8.66 -9.30
C TYR A 170 12.03 -8.13 -9.00
N LEU A 171 11.47 -8.56 -7.87
CA LEU A 171 10.05 -8.36 -7.52
C LEU A 171 9.61 -6.90 -7.55
N TYR A 172 10.50 -5.97 -7.21
CA TYR A 172 10.20 -4.54 -7.31
C TYR A 172 9.80 -4.11 -8.73
N ASP A 173 10.53 -4.57 -9.75
CA ASP A 173 10.23 -4.24 -11.16
C ASP A 173 8.89 -4.83 -11.58
N LEU A 174 8.57 -6.04 -11.10
CA LEU A 174 7.28 -6.68 -11.35
C LEU A 174 6.12 -5.93 -10.67
N VAL A 175 6.29 -5.49 -9.42
CA VAL A 175 5.27 -4.67 -8.73
C VAL A 175 5.02 -3.37 -9.49
N VAL A 176 6.08 -2.70 -9.93
CA VAL A 176 5.99 -1.45 -10.71
C VAL A 176 5.28 -1.68 -12.05
N LEU A 177 5.65 -2.73 -12.79
CA LEU A 177 5.00 -3.09 -14.05
C LEU A 177 3.52 -3.42 -13.85
N GLY A 178 3.17 -4.17 -12.81
CA GLY A 178 1.78 -4.48 -12.48
C GLY A 178 0.96 -3.25 -12.12
N PHE A 179 1.57 -2.30 -11.41
CA PHE A 179 0.94 -1.02 -11.09
C PHE A 179 0.69 -0.18 -12.34
N LEU A 180 1.68 -0.07 -13.24
CA LEU A 180 1.52 0.63 -14.50
C LEU A 180 0.47 -0.03 -15.41
N ASP A 181 0.38 -1.36 -15.44
CA ASP A 181 -0.68 -2.05 -16.19
C ASP A 181 -2.07 -1.79 -15.58
N ALA A 182 -2.18 -1.72 -14.26
CA ALA A 182 -3.43 -1.36 -13.60
C ALA A 182 -3.86 0.08 -13.92
N LEU A 183 -2.93 1.03 -13.88
CA LEU A 183 -3.18 2.44 -14.24
C LEU A 183 -3.49 2.60 -15.74
N GLY A 184 -2.77 1.91 -16.62
CA GLY A 184 -3.00 1.98 -18.06
C GLY A 184 -4.40 1.53 -18.46
N ARG A 185 -5.04 0.64 -17.69
CA ARG A 185 -6.42 0.20 -17.91
C ARG A 185 -7.47 1.14 -17.32
N SER A 186 -7.11 2.02 -16.39
CA SER A 186 -8.04 2.97 -15.77
C SER A 186 -8.08 4.34 -16.46
N LEU A 187 -7.16 4.62 -17.38
CA LEU A 187 -7.16 5.85 -18.16
C LEU A 187 -8.16 5.74 -19.34
N PRO A 188 -9.13 6.66 -19.46
CA PRO A 188 -9.98 6.73 -20.65
C PRO A 188 -9.15 7.17 -21.87
N VAL A 189 -9.32 6.48 -23.00
CA VAL A 189 -8.78 6.84 -24.31
C VAL A 189 -9.59 7.99 -24.91
#